data_AF-A0A539EC33-F1
#
_entry.id   AF-A0A539EC33-F1
#
_cell.length_a   1.000
_cell.length_b   1.000
_cell.length_c   1.000
_cell.angle_alpha   90.00
_cell.angle_beta   90.00
_cell.angle_gamma   90.00
#
_symmetry.space_group_name_H-M   'P 1'
#
loop_
_entity.id
_entity.type
_entity.pdbx_description
1 polymer ?
#
loop_
_entity_poly.entity_id
_entity_poly.type
_entity_poly.pdbx_seq_one_letter_code
_entity_poly.pdbx_strand_id
1 'polypeptide(L)'
;MVFTAIDSDVIKTYVELGLGIGLLAKMAFDPVRDSGLRAIDVGHLFEPNTTRIGLRRGAYLRSYMYAFITLFAPHLTREVIHEALAG
;
A
#
# COMPACT_ATOMS: atom_id res chain seq x y z
N MET A 1 -2.99 -0.54 -24.99
CA MET A 1 -3.12 -1.05 -23.61
C MET A 1 -3.19 -2.56 -23.71
N VAL A 2 -2.22 -3.28 -23.15
CA VAL A 2 -2.14 -4.75 -23.32
C VAL A 2 -2.77 -5.50 -22.14
N PHE A 3 -2.82 -4.94 -20.93
CA PHE A 3 -3.55 -5.53 -19.80
C PHE A 3 -3.76 -4.56 -18.64
N THR A 4 -4.83 -4.71 -17.87
CA THR A 4 -5.06 -4.04 -16.58
C THR A 4 -5.34 -5.10 -15.54
N ALA A 5 -4.52 -5.16 -14.48
CA ALA A 5 -4.72 -6.06 -13.35
C ALA A 5 -4.75 -5.25 -12.05
N ILE A 6 -5.57 -5.68 -11.09
CA ILE A 6 -5.73 -5.01 -9.79
C ILE A 6 -4.67 -5.50 -8.80
N ASP A 7 -4.19 -6.73 -8.96
CA ASP A 7 -3.26 -7.41 -8.06
C ASP A 7 -1.84 -7.43 -8.64
N SER A 8 -0.86 -7.06 -7.82
CA SER A 8 0.55 -7.10 -8.19
C SER A 8 1.03 -8.49 -8.56
N ASP A 9 0.51 -9.55 -7.94
CA ASP A 9 0.96 -10.92 -8.23
C ASP A 9 0.54 -11.35 -9.64
N VAL A 10 -0.63 -10.89 -10.09
CA VAL A 10 -1.11 -11.10 -11.47
C VAL A 10 -0.24 -10.31 -12.46
N ILE A 11 0.10 -9.05 -12.15
CA ILE A 11 1.01 -8.24 -12.98
C ILE A 11 2.35 -8.95 -13.16
N LYS A 12 2.96 -9.39 -12.05
CA LYS A 12 4.26 -10.09 -12.07
C LYS A 12 4.23 -11.33 -12.93
N THR A 13 3.21 -12.18 -12.77
CA THR A 13 3.05 -13.42 -13.55
C THR A 13 3.09 -13.13 -15.06
N TYR A 14 2.39 -12.09 -15.52
CA TYR A 14 2.39 -11.75 -16.95
C TYR A 14 3.70 -11.13 -17.44
N VAL A 15 4.40 -10.39 -16.59
CA VAL A 15 5.75 -9.88 -16.92
C VAL A 15 6.74 -11.03 -17.04
N GLU A 16 6.70 -12.01 -16.13
CA GLU A 16 7.54 -13.22 -16.18
C GLU A 16 7.30 -14.05 -17.44
N LEU A 17 6.05 -14.12 -17.89
CA LEU A 17 5.68 -14.77 -19.16
C LEU A 17 6.06 -13.96 -20.40
N GLY A 18 6.66 -12.78 -20.25
CA GLY A 18 7.17 -11.95 -21.35
C GLY A 18 6.11 -11.08 -22.04
N LEU A 19 4.93 -10.87 -21.43
CA LEU A 19 3.85 -10.10 -22.05
C LEU A 19 4.07 -8.57 -22.00
N GLY A 20 5.08 -8.08 -21.27
CA GLY A 20 5.43 -6.67 -21.25
C GLY A 20 6.10 -6.21 -19.96
N ILE A 21 5.91 -4.94 -19.62
CA ILE A 21 6.46 -4.28 -18.43
C ILE A 21 5.33 -3.98 -17.45
N GLY A 22 5.53 -4.30 -16.17
CA GLY A 22 4.59 -4.03 -15.09
C GLY A 22 4.93 -2.75 -14.33
N LEU A 23 3.93 -1.94 -14.01
CA LEU A 23 4.05 -0.82 -13.08
C LEU A 23 3.40 -1.21 -11.75
N LEU A 24 4.16 -1.12 -10.66
CA LEU A 24 3.74 -1.58 -9.34
C LEU A 24 4.28 -0.67 -8.23
N ALA A 25 3.59 -0.64 -7.10
CA ALA A 25 4.08 0.06 -5.91
C ALA A 25 5.35 -0.63 -5.40
N LYS A 26 6.36 0.14 -4.99
CA LYS A 26 7.67 -0.38 -4.56
C LYS A 26 7.59 -1.50 -3.52
N MET A 27 6.63 -1.41 -2.60
CA MET A 27 6.39 -2.42 -1.55
C MET A 27 5.92 -3.78 -2.08
N ALA A 28 5.43 -3.84 -3.31
CA ALA A 28 4.94 -5.05 -3.94
C ALA A 28 6.04 -5.84 -4.65
N PHE A 29 7.30 -5.39 -4.63
CA PHE A 29 8.45 -6.14 -5.17
C PHE A 29 9.41 -6.54 -4.04
N ASP A 30 9.79 -7.81 -4.03
CA ASP A 30 10.77 -8.39 -3.11
C ASP A 30 11.86 -9.08 -3.96
N PRO A 31 13.12 -8.60 -3.94
CA PRO A 31 14.17 -9.15 -4.78
C PRO A 31 14.55 -10.61 -4.44
N VAL A 32 14.21 -11.10 -3.24
CA VAL A 32 14.45 -12.49 -2.84
C VAL A 32 13.37 -13.40 -3.42
N ARG A 33 12.11 -12.94 -3.43
CA ARG A 33 10.96 -13.73 -3.91
C ARG A 33 10.75 -13.60 -5.42
N ASP A 34 10.98 -12.42 -5.96
CA ASP A 34 10.72 -12.06 -7.36
C ASP A 34 12.02 -12.14 -8.19
N SER A 35 12.84 -13.17 -7.98
CA SER A 35 14.18 -13.29 -8.57
C SER A 35 14.19 -13.40 -10.10
N GLY A 36 13.06 -13.77 -10.71
CA GLY A 36 12.87 -13.81 -12.17
C GLY A 36 12.61 -12.43 -12.78
N LEU A 37 12.43 -11.40 -11.96
CA LEU A 37 12.08 -10.05 -12.37
C LEU A 37 13.16 -9.05 -11.98
N ARG A 38 13.26 -7.98 -12.76
CA ARG A 38 14.12 -6.82 -12.46
C ARG A 38 13.26 -5.59 -12.25
N ALA A 39 13.36 -4.98 -11.07
CA ALA A 39 12.73 -3.70 -10.78
C ALA A 39 13.62 -2.52 -11.20
N ILE A 40 13.00 -1.45 -11.68
CA ILE A 40 13.63 -0.15 -11.97
C ILE A 40 12.84 0.91 -11.19
N ASP A 41 13.53 1.70 -10.37
CA ASP A 41 12.88 2.78 -9.62
C ASP A 41 12.53 3.94 -10.58
N VAL A 42 11.23 4.20 -10.71
CA VAL A 42 10.65 5.25 -11.55
C VAL A 42 9.89 6.28 -10.72
N GLY A 43 10.19 6.37 -9.41
CA GLY A 43 9.49 7.28 -8.50
C GLY A 43 9.57 8.75 -8.92
N HIS A 44 10.60 9.14 -9.67
CA HIS A 44 10.76 10.47 -10.23
C HIS A 44 9.77 10.81 -11.36
N LEU A 45 9.05 9.82 -11.91
CA LEU A 45 8.07 10.01 -12.97
C LEU A 45 6.63 10.14 -12.44
N PHE A 46 6.39 9.84 -11.16
CA PHE A 46 5.06 9.79 -10.58
C PHE A 46 5.02 10.51 -9.24
N GLU A 47 3.90 11.18 -8.95
CA GLU A 47 3.69 11.72 -7.61
C GLU A 47 3.55 10.57 -6.58
N PRO A 48 4.03 10.77 -5.33
CA PRO A 48 3.91 9.77 -4.29
C PRO A 48 2.45 9.53 -3.91
N ASN A 49 2.06 8.26 -3.87
CA ASN A 49 0.74 7.86 -3.38
C ASN A 49 0.75 7.75 -1.84
N THR A 50 -0.29 8.26 -1.19
CA THR A 50 -0.46 8.18 0.27
C THR A 50 -1.55 7.18 0.65
N THR A 51 -1.19 6.09 1.30
CA THR A 51 -2.15 5.14 1.89
C THR A 51 -2.79 5.74 3.14
N ARG A 52 -4.11 5.62 3.28
CA ARG A 52 -4.89 6.20 4.39
C ARG A 52 -5.68 5.13 5.14
N ILE A 53 -5.84 5.32 6.44
CA ILE A 53 -6.80 4.56 7.26
C ILE A 53 -8.11 5.34 7.30
N GLY A 54 -9.21 4.68 6.94
CA GLY A 54 -10.56 5.22 7.03
C GLY A 54 -11.26 4.77 8.32
N LEU A 55 -11.79 5.73 9.09
CA LEU A 55 -12.60 5.46 10.27
C LEU A 55 -13.99 6.07 10.06
N ARG A 56 -15.04 5.33 10.43
CA ARG A 56 -16.41 5.85 10.36
C ARG A 56 -16.63 6.84 11.51
N ARG A 57 -17.13 8.03 11.19
CA ARG A 57 -17.50 9.04 12.20
C ARG A 57 -18.53 8.48 13.18
N GLY A 58 -18.32 8.73 14.47
CA GLY A 58 -19.17 8.19 15.55
C GLY A 58 -18.98 6.70 15.85
N ALA A 59 -18.03 6.02 15.19
CA ALA A 59 -17.71 4.64 15.55
C ALA A 59 -17.01 4.60 16.91
N TYR A 60 -17.45 3.66 17.77
CA TYR A 60 -16.74 3.39 19.01
C TYR A 60 -15.47 2.57 18.70
N LEU A 61 -14.30 3.17 18.92
CA LEU A 61 -13.02 2.48 18.81
C LEU A 61 -12.68 1.76 20.11
N ARG A 62 -12.48 0.44 20.04
CA ARG A 62 -12.00 -0.38 21.17
C ARG A 62 -10.49 -0.23 21.32
N SER A 63 -9.95 -0.55 22.50
CA SER A 63 -8.52 -0.42 22.80
C SER A 63 -7.60 -1.11 21.77
N TYR A 64 -7.98 -2.30 21.29
CA TYR A 64 -7.19 -3.01 20.27
C TYR A 64 -7.20 -2.32 18.90
N MET A 65 -8.22 -1.52 18.57
CA MET A 65 -8.27 -0.77 17.31
C MET A 65 -7.26 0.37 17.32
N TYR A 66 -7.12 1.06 18.46
CA TYR A 66 -6.04 2.05 18.63
C TYR A 66 -4.67 1.39 18.49
N ALA A 67 -4.47 0.24 19.15
CA ALA A 67 -3.22 -0.51 19.05
C ALA A 67 -2.90 -0.91 17.60
N PHE A 68 -3.89 -1.37 16.83
CA PHE A 68 -3.73 -1.69 15.42
C PHE A 68 -3.34 -0.47 14.57
N ILE A 69 -4.03 0.66 14.74
CA ILE A 69 -3.76 1.89 13.99
C ILE A 69 -2.34 2.38 14.28
N THR A 70 -1.93 2.41 15.55
CA THR A 70 -0.57 2.82 15.94
C THR A 70 0.49 1.82 15.47
N LEU A 71 0.21 0.52 15.45
CA LEU A 71 1.11 -0.49 14.89
C LEU A 71 1.35 -0.25 13.39
N PHE A 72 0.29 0.08 12.65
CA PHE A 72 0.36 0.34 11.22
C PHE A 72 0.99 1.71 10.89
N ALA A 73 0.63 2.73 11.64
CA ALA A 73 1.07 4.11 11.46
C ALA A 73 1.45 4.71 12.83
N PRO A 74 2.72 4.60 13.26
CA PRO A 74 3.17 4.99 14.60
C PRO A 74 2.93 6.46 14.98
N HIS A 75 2.79 7.33 13.98
CA HIS A 75 2.48 8.75 14.16
C HIS A 75 0.99 9.01 14.50
N LEU A 76 0.11 8.02 14.33
CA LEU A 76 -1.30 8.10 14.70
C LEU A 76 -1.47 7.58 16.13
N THR A 77 -1.18 8.44 17.11
CA THR A 77 -1.39 8.13 18.53
C THR A 77 -2.87 8.17 18.89
N ARG A 78 -3.21 7.66 20.08
CA ARG A 78 -4.59 7.64 20.56
C ARG A 78 -5.18 9.06 20.64
N GLU A 79 -4.37 10.03 21.04
CA GLU A 79 -4.72 11.44 21.14
C GLU A 79 -5.03 12.02 19.75
N VAL A 80 -4.14 11.79 18.77
CA VAL A 80 -4.32 12.23 17.37
C VAL A 80 -5.60 11.64 16.76
N ILE A 81 -5.86 10.35 17.01
CA ILE A 81 -7.07 9.68 16.51
C ILE A 81 -8.33 10.26 17.17
N HIS A 82 -8.27 10.53 18.48
CA HIS A 82 -9.41 11.09 19.21
C HIS A 82 -9.74 12.52 18.73
N GLU A 83 -8.74 13.37 18.52
CA GLU A 83 -8.91 14.70 17.93
C GLU A 83 -9.52 14.62 16.53
N ALA A 84 -9.03 13.71 15.68
CA ALA A 84 -9.55 13.51 14.33
C ALA A 84 -11.01 13.03 14.30
N LEU A 85 -11.49 12.33 15.34
CA LEU A 85 -12.87 11.88 15.46
C LEU A 85 -13.80 12.90 16.12
N ALA A 86 -13.26 13.86 16.87
CA ALA A 86 -14.01 14.94 17.50
C ALA A 86 -14.39 16.06 16.52
N GLY A 87 -13.67 16.17 15.40
CA GLY A 87 -13.99 17.03 14.25
C GLY A 87 -15.13 16.49 13.38
#